data_AF-A0A259RYK2-F1
#
_entry.id   AF-A0A259RYK2-F1
#
_cell.length_a   1.000
_cell.length_b   1.000
_cell.length_c   1.000
_cell.angle_alpha   90.00
_cell.angle_beta   90.00
_cell.angle_gamma   90.00
#
_symmetry.space_group_name_H-M   'P 1'
#
loop_
_entity.id
_entity.type
_entity.pdbx_description
1 polymer ?
#
loop_
_entity_poly.entity_id
_entity_poly.type
_entity_poly.pdbx_seq_one_letter_code
_entity_poly.pdbx_strand_id
1 'polypeptide(L)'
;MFEFPMSSRHRTRRTTLASACLAACSIPLSALAGTPSTLPDVNVTASHGAPVAFAGVPETVITRAEIDRLQATSVLSLLENRAGMNLVNQGGPGKLTTASIWGMSGSQTLVLIDGVRIGSLTAGAAYLENLPVALIDHIDIIKGPRSGQYGADAMGGVIQIFTRKGKEGIQPSFSIAGGSNKTFETSANVSGGNGPFDYSIGASHQGTGGFNAYTDTTGSPSAVNQPDNDGYRNNSANARLNYTGKNGARLGVHWLGTNAFTDYDGSSFAGNQQRSRQQNFGLDGALMKIGIWQLRASAGRNIERQTQYYNGRYVSEYNSRQDSFSLANDFSIGQGLLTLGADRLNDHVSSSVNYDVTSRHNNGLFAQYATQIADLSIQTALRHDSNSQFGTANTGSVDLSWQLNPSLALTGGYGTGFHVPSFNYLYYPGGYANPDLKPEHAHTARLGFNWQNNIGWTSSLTAFRTRTRDLIASSASTNFVPYNINQAQSLGAEWQLGWHNADWALNSSATWISAVDRETGLSIPRQPKWSGRIDVDRKFGAWRTGLTLRGQTATRESVYFGFVPTEVQNAGFVTADLRVAYAWTQYWHLEASLNNLLDKQYQTAYDYNQAGRTVLFTLRYGL
;
A
#
# COMPACT_ATOMS: atom_id res chain seq x y z
N MET A 1 21.94 61.07 -42.94
CA MET A 1 22.45 62.32 -42.34
C MET A 1 22.60 62.04 -40.84
N PHE A 2 23.86 61.92 -40.38
CA PHE A 2 24.37 61.77 -39.00
C PHE A 2 23.91 60.55 -38.19
N GLU A 3 24.71 59.51 -37.89
CA GLU A 3 26.00 59.41 -37.17
C GLU A 3 26.02 60.06 -35.75
N PHE A 4 26.04 59.18 -34.73
CA PHE A 4 26.76 59.10 -33.41
C PHE A 4 27.29 60.40 -32.74
N PRO A 5 27.61 60.48 -31.40
CA PRO A 5 28.18 59.42 -30.52
C PRO A 5 27.91 59.47 -28.98
N MET A 6 28.41 58.42 -28.28
CA MET A 6 29.15 58.32 -26.98
C MET A 6 28.79 59.26 -25.78
N SER A 7 28.90 58.90 -24.48
CA SER A 7 29.86 58.03 -23.80
C SER A 7 29.52 57.83 -22.29
N SER A 8 29.86 56.63 -21.77
CA SER A 8 30.61 56.35 -20.53
C SER A 8 29.98 56.68 -19.14
N ARG A 9 30.20 55.98 -18.00
CA ARG A 9 31.06 54.92 -17.42
C ARG A 9 30.38 54.59 -16.05
N HIS A 10 30.36 53.40 -15.43
CA HIS A 10 31.46 52.67 -14.79
C HIS A 10 30.97 51.32 -14.18
N ARG A 11 31.80 50.27 -14.36
CA ARG A 11 32.24 49.14 -13.47
C ARG A 11 31.36 48.76 -12.24
N THR A 12 31.10 47.47 -11.94
CA THR A 12 32.09 46.44 -11.50
C THR A 12 31.58 44.96 -11.55
N ARG A 13 32.47 44.05 -12.00
CA ARG A 13 32.74 42.61 -11.65
C ARG A 13 31.55 41.65 -11.40
N ARG A 14 31.22 40.68 -12.28
CA ARG A 14 31.80 39.33 -12.55
C ARG A 14 32.13 38.45 -11.33
N THR A 15 31.40 37.32 -11.23
CA THR A 15 31.88 35.91 -11.06
C THR A 15 30.64 34.96 -11.09
N THR A 16 30.31 34.30 -12.21
CA THR A 16 30.57 32.87 -12.54
C THR A 16 30.54 31.88 -11.38
N LEU A 17 29.50 31.03 -11.34
CA LEU A 17 29.55 29.62 -10.92
C LEU A 17 28.29 28.90 -11.43
N ALA A 18 28.37 28.45 -12.68
CA ALA A 18 27.50 27.43 -13.27
C ALA A 18 28.43 26.38 -13.87
N SER A 19 28.17 25.10 -13.57
CA SER A 19 28.96 23.88 -13.89
C SER A 19 29.79 23.34 -12.73
N ALA A 20 29.19 22.45 -11.94
CA ALA A 20 29.84 21.29 -11.30
C ALA A 20 28.79 20.48 -10.52
N CYS A 21 28.22 19.42 -11.11
CA CYS A 21 27.64 18.25 -10.41
C CYS A 21 27.25 17.12 -11.39
N LEU A 22 28.05 16.89 -12.42
CA LEU A 22 27.88 15.79 -13.39
C LEU A 22 29.26 15.20 -13.73
N ALA A 23 29.98 14.73 -12.72
CA ALA A 23 31.19 13.91 -12.85
C ALA A 23 31.65 13.39 -11.47
N ALA A 24 31.05 12.31 -10.98
CA ALA A 24 31.64 11.47 -9.92
C ALA A 24 30.92 10.11 -9.84
N CYS A 25 31.05 9.29 -10.89
CA CYS A 25 30.79 7.84 -10.83
C CYS A 25 31.80 7.11 -11.72
N SER A 26 33.06 7.14 -11.30
CA SER A 26 34.13 6.26 -11.80
C SER A 26 34.90 5.77 -10.59
N ILE A 27 34.40 4.68 -9.97
CA ILE A 27 35.17 3.95 -8.95
C ILE A 27 36.02 2.91 -9.69
N PRO A 28 37.35 2.87 -9.48
CA PRO A 28 38.19 1.84 -10.07
C PRO A 28 37.88 0.48 -9.44
N LEU A 29 37.66 -0.51 -10.30
CA LEU A 29 37.48 -1.91 -9.96
C LEU A 29 38.82 -2.46 -9.41
N SER A 30 38.95 -2.53 -8.09
CA SER A 30 40.03 -3.29 -7.44
C SER A 30 39.47 -4.59 -6.91
N ALA A 31 39.96 -5.69 -7.45
CA ALA A 31 39.65 -7.04 -7.02
C ALA A 31 40.15 -7.26 -5.58
N LEU A 32 39.25 -7.68 -4.68
CA LEU A 32 39.60 -8.25 -3.38
C LEU A 32 38.79 -9.52 -3.18
N ALA A 33 39.53 -10.58 -2.87
CA ALA A 33 39.08 -11.96 -2.80
C ALA A 33 38.26 -12.25 -1.53
N GLY A 34 37.22 -13.08 -1.73
CA GLY A 34 36.71 -14.13 -0.85
C GLY A 34 36.65 -13.92 0.67
N THR A 35 35.44 -13.67 1.15
CA THR A 35 34.90 -14.30 2.38
C THR A 35 33.48 -14.77 2.06
N PRO A 36 33.07 -15.98 2.49
CA PRO A 36 31.73 -16.49 2.19
C PRO A 36 30.71 -15.62 2.91
N SER A 37 29.93 -14.84 2.15
CA SER A 37 28.82 -14.08 2.72
C SER A 37 27.68 -15.05 3.00
N THR A 38 27.29 -15.14 4.26
CA THR A 38 25.93 -15.53 4.62
C THR A 38 25.01 -14.51 3.96
N LEU A 39 24.27 -14.94 2.94
CA LEU A 39 23.23 -14.13 2.32
C LEU A 39 22.27 -13.66 3.43
N PRO A 40 21.82 -12.39 3.42
CA PRO A 40 20.71 -11.97 4.27
C PRO A 40 19.54 -12.93 4.02
N ASP A 41 18.75 -13.23 5.06
CA ASP A 41 17.48 -13.95 4.89
C ASP A 41 16.68 -13.24 3.80
N VAL A 42 16.65 -13.84 2.60
CA VAL A 42 15.66 -13.49 1.59
C VAL A 42 14.35 -13.84 2.25
N ASN A 43 13.59 -12.83 2.66
CA ASN A 43 12.29 -13.04 3.25
C ASN A 43 11.43 -13.67 2.15
N VAL A 44 11.29 -14.99 2.20
CA VAL A 44 10.56 -15.78 1.20
C VAL A 44 9.07 -15.57 1.47
N THR A 45 8.51 -14.50 0.93
CA THR A 45 7.08 -14.26 0.96
C THR A 45 6.40 -15.05 -0.15
N ALA A 46 6.27 -16.34 0.09
CA ALA A 46 5.33 -17.19 -0.61
C ALA A 46 3.92 -16.90 -0.07
N SER A 47 3.28 -15.83 -0.55
CA SER A 47 2.02 -15.28 0.00
C SER A 47 0.77 -16.16 -0.20
N HIS A 48 0.95 -17.42 -0.65
CA HIS A 48 -0.05 -18.49 -0.61
C HIS A 48 0.59 -19.89 -0.47
N GLY A 49 1.83 -19.97 0.04
CA GLY A 49 2.56 -21.23 0.17
C GLY A 49 3.11 -21.81 -1.13
N ALA A 50 3.13 -21.06 -2.23
CA ALA A 50 3.78 -21.48 -3.46
C ALA A 50 5.31 -21.57 -3.24
N PRO A 51 5.94 -22.74 -3.45
CA PRO A 51 7.34 -22.99 -3.07
C PRO A 51 8.40 -22.25 -3.90
N VAL A 52 8.01 -21.39 -4.85
CA VAL A 52 8.94 -20.67 -5.72
C VAL A 52 8.67 -19.16 -5.61
N ALA A 53 9.49 -18.46 -4.83
CA ALA A 53 9.61 -17.01 -4.93
C ALA A 53 10.18 -16.69 -6.32
N PHE A 54 9.40 -16.00 -7.15
CA PHE A 54 9.85 -15.56 -8.47
C PHE A 54 10.55 -14.20 -8.32
N ALA A 55 11.87 -14.18 -8.38
CA ALA A 55 12.71 -12.99 -8.18
C ALA A 55 12.59 -11.90 -9.28
N GLY A 56 11.73 -12.10 -10.28
CA GLY A 56 11.58 -11.19 -11.43
C GLY A 56 10.48 -10.14 -11.31
N VAL A 57 9.80 -10.03 -10.17
CA VAL A 57 8.67 -9.10 -9.97
C VAL A 57 9.09 -7.97 -9.03
N PRO A 58 8.75 -6.70 -9.33
CA PRO A 58 8.98 -5.59 -8.41
C PRO A 58 8.15 -5.81 -7.15
N GLU A 59 8.87 -6.07 -6.06
CA GLU A 59 8.31 -6.31 -4.74
C GLU A 59 8.97 -5.36 -3.74
N THR A 60 8.18 -4.88 -2.78
CA THR A 60 8.69 -4.18 -1.61
C THR A 60 8.19 -4.88 -0.37
N VAL A 61 9.11 -5.41 0.44
CA VAL A 61 8.81 -6.06 1.71
C VAL A 61 9.16 -5.12 2.86
N ILE A 62 8.18 -4.78 3.69
CA ILE A 62 8.34 -3.95 4.89
C ILE A 62 8.32 -4.89 6.09
N THR A 63 9.51 -5.21 6.60
CA THR A 63 9.69 -6.19 7.69
C THR A 63 9.31 -5.64 9.06
N ARG A 64 9.04 -6.51 10.04
CA ARG A 64 8.79 -6.12 11.44
C ARG A 64 9.90 -5.24 12.01
N ALA A 65 11.14 -5.62 11.76
CA ALA A 65 12.32 -4.88 12.20
C ALA A 65 12.37 -3.46 11.59
N GLU A 66 11.94 -3.30 10.33
CA GLU A 66 11.80 -1.98 9.72
C GLU A 66 10.64 -1.19 10.33
N ILE A 67 9.48 -1.80 10.59
CA ILE A 67 8.35 -1.13 11.23
C ILE A 67 8.75 -0.59 12.62
N ASP A 68 9.43 -1.41 13.43
CA ASP A 68 9.92 -1.00 14.75
C ASP A 68 10.99 0.10 14.65
N ARG A 69 11.92 -0.01 13.70
CA ARG A 69 12.96 1.01 13.45
C ARG A 69 12.36 2.35 13.03
N LEU A 70 11.32 2.32 12.21
CA LEU A 70 10.59 3.50 11.73
C LEU A 70 9.63 4.06 12.79
N GLN A 71 9.41 3.37 13.91
CA GLN A 71 8.47 3.77 14.97
C GLN A 71 7.10 4.17 14.38
N ALA A 72 6.65 3.45 13.36
CA ALA A 72 5.46 3.79 12.60
C ALA A 72 4.20 3.59 13.44
N THR A 73 3.29 4.57 13.41
CA THR A 73 2.01 4.57 14.15
C THR A 73 0.81 4.21 13.28
N SER A 74 1.01 4.05 11.97
CA SER A 74 -0.03 3.63 11.02
C SER A 74 0.56 2.87 9.85
N VAL A 75 -0.25 2.00 9.24
CA VAL A 75 0.11 1.34 7.97
C VAL A 75 0.37 2.36 6.87
N LEU A 76 -0.39 3.46 6.85
CA LEU A 76 -0.24 4.51 5.85
C LEU A 76 1.17 5.10 5.83
N SER A 77 1.75 5.38 7.01
CA SER A 77 3.11 5.94 7.12
C SER A 77 4.22 5.01 6.61
N LEU A 78 3.96 3.69 6.57
CA LEU A 78 4.87 2.69 6.02
C LEU A 78 4.83 2.67 4.49
N LEU A 79 3.67 2.95 3.91
CA LEU A 79 3.40 2.94 2.47
C LEU A 79 3.71 4.28 1.79
N GLU A 80 3.61 5.39 2.53
CA GLU A 80 3.75 6.75 2.02
C GLU A 80 5.10 6.96 1.31
N ASN A 81 5.04 7.45 0.07
CA ASN A 81 6.18 7.77 -0.80
C ASN A 81 7.18 6.62 -1.02
N ARG A 82 6.77 5.37 -0.79
CA ARG A 82 7.49 4.20 -1.31
C ARG A 82 7.46 4.20 -2.83
N ALA A 83 8.45 3.57 -3.46
CA ALA A 83 8.51 3.47 -4.92
C ALA A 83 7.17 3.01 -5.50
N GLY A 84 6.66 3.73 -6.50
CA GLY A 84 5.42 3.41 -7.21
C GLY A 84 4.14 3.66 -6.43
N MET A 85 4.20 4.04 -5.15
CA MET A 85 3.05 4.28 -4.29
C MET A 85 2.66 5.76 -4.26
N ASN A 86 1.36 6.04 -4.27
CA ASN A 86 0.80 7.35 -3.96
C ASN A 86 -0.31 7.20 -2.93
N LEU A 87 -0.31 8.06 -1.91
CA LEU A 87 -1.31 8.08 -0.86
C LEU A 87 -2.01 9.44 -0.85
N VAL A 88 -3.33 9.43 -0.84
CA VAL A 88 -4.15 10.62 -0.68
C VAL A 88 -4.97 10.47 0.58
N ASN A 89 -4.62 11.26 1.60
CA ASN A 89 -5.29 11.26 2.90
C ASN A 89 -6.16 12.53 3.03
N GLN A 90 -7.37 12.36 3.58
CA GLN A 90 -8.35 13.43 3.75
C GLN A 90 -8.46 13.89 5.22
N GLY A 91 -7.34 14.24 5.86
CA GLY A 91 -7.38 14.94 7.16
C GLY A 91 -6.71 14.27 8.36
N GLY A 92 -5.73 13.40 8.14
CA GLY A 92 -4.94 12.76 9.19
C GLY A 92 -5.45 11.38 9.64
N PRO A 93 -5.16 10.99 10.90
CA PRO A 93 -5.48 9.66 11.43
C PRO A 93 -6.96 9.29 11.33
N GLY A 94 -7.23 8.07 10.86
CA GLY A 94 -8.58 7.53 10.73
C GLY A 94 -9.46 8.15 9.65
N LYS A 95 -8.94 9.13 8.90
CA LYS A 95 -9.66 9.73 7.77
C LYS A 95 -9.45 8.91 6.51
N LEU A 96 -10.43 9.03 5.61
CA LEU A 96 -10.43 8.31 4.34
C LEU A 96 -9.08 8.51 3.62
N THR A 97 -8.43 7.39 3.34
CA THR A 97 -7.14 7.38 2.66
C THR A 97 -7.20 6.40 1.49
N THR A 98 -6.80 6.86 0.31
CA THR A 98 -6.61 5.97 -0.83
C THR A 98 -5.13 5.73 -1.05
N ALA A 99 -4.75 4.47 -1.27
CA ALA A 99 -3.40 4.06 -1.63
C ALA A 99 -3.44 3.49 -3.04
N SER A 100 -2.61 4.00 -3.94
CA SER A 100 -2.52 3.50 -5.31
C SER A 100 -1.11 3.16 -5.75
N ILE A 101 -1.03 2.25 -6.71
CA ILE A 101 0.21 1.78 -7.32
C ILE A 101 0.24 2.25 -8.78
N TRP A 102 1.36 2.80 -9.23
CA TRP A 102 1.64 3.13 -10.63
C TRP A 102 0.56 4.01 -11.30
N GLY A 103 -0.02 4.94 -10.54
CA GLY A 103 -0.99 5.94 -11.02
C GLY A 103 -2.38 5.37 -11.29
N MET A 104 -2.62 4.13 -10.88
CA MET A 104 -3.95 3.51 -10.86
C MET A 104 -4.79 4.08 -9.72
N SER A 105 -6.06 3.72 -9.62
CA SER A 105 -6.92 4.12 -8.51
C SER A 105 -6.70 3.23 -7.28
N GLY A 106 -7.17 3.67 -6.11
CA GLY A 106 -7.15 2.84 -4.90
C GLY A 106 -8.03 1.60 -4.99
N SER A 107 -9.10 1.65 -5.81
CA SER A 107 -9.97 0.49 -6.05
C SER A 107 -9.32 -0.60 -6.89
N GLN A 108 -8.31 -0.22 -7.68
CA GLN A 108 -7.53 -1.12 -8.53
C GLN A 108 -6.34 -1.77 -7.79
N THR A 109 -6.18 -1.51 -6.48
CA THR A 109 -5.16 -2.12 -5.62
C THR A 109 -5.82 -3.17 -4.73
N LEU A 110 -5.44 -4.43 -4.91
CA LEU A 110 -5.94 -5.51 -4.07
C LEU A 110 -5.28 -5.45 -2.70
N VAL A 111 -6.07 -5.48 -1.63
CA VAL A 111 -5.54 -5.57 -0.26
C VAL A 111 -5.97 -6.87 0.39
N LEU A 112 -5.01 -7.55 0.99
CA LEU A 112 -5.18 -8.85 1.63
C LEU A 112 -4.64 -8.79 3.05
N ILE A 113 -5.33 -9.45 3.99
CA ILE A 113 -4.83 -9.71 5.34
C ILE A 113 -4.74 -11.21 5.51
N ASP A 114 -3.50 -11.71 5.66
CA ASP A 114 -3.22 -13.15 5.76
C ASP A 114 -3.83 -13.96 4.60
N GLY A 115 -3.90 -13.38 3.40
CA GLY A 115 -4.48 -13.98 2.19
C GLY A 115 -6.00 -13.81 2.05
N VAL A 116 -6.69 -13.20 3.02
CA VAL A 116 -8.13 -12.90 2.93
C VAL A 116 -8.33 -11.49 2.38
N ARG A 117 -9.20 -11.37 1.38
CA ARG A 117 -9.53 -10.10 0.73
C ARG A 117 -10.23 -9.15 1.67
N ILE A 118 -9.76 -7.91 1.70
CA ILE A 118 -10.41 -6.82 2.41
C ILE A 118 -10.74 -5.69 1.44
N GLY A 119 -11.75 -4.92 1.77
CA GLY A 119 -12.22 -3.81 0.94
C GLY A 119 -13.70 -3.54 1.20
N SER A 120 -14.09 -2.28 1.11
CA SER A 120 -15.50 -1.91 1.09
C SER A 120 -16.07 -2.22 -0.30
N LEU A 121 -17.15 -2.99 -0.35
CA LEU A 121 -17.84 -3.30 -1.61
C LEU A 121 -18.63 -2.09 -2.12
N THR A 122 -19.07 -1.21 -1.22
CA THR A 122 -19.76 0.04 -1.53
C THR A 122 -18.77 1.09 -2.02
N ALA A 123 -17.78 1.47 -1.20
CA ALA A 123 -16.81 2.51 -1.55
C ALA A 123 -15.75 2.05 -2.58
N GLY A 124 -15.52 0.74 -2.71
CA GLY A 124 -14.59 0.17 -3.68
C GLY A 124 -13.11 0.20 -3.27
N ALA A 125 -12.77 0.55 -2.03
CA ALA A 125 -11.39 0.61 -1.55
C ALA A 125 -11.23 -0.01 -0.15
N ALA A 126 -10.00 -0.35 0.24
CA ALA A 126 -9.67 -0.87 1.56
C ALA A 126 -9.33 0.25 2.55
N TYR A 127 -9.89 0.17 3.77
CA TYR A 127 -9.65 1.12 4.85
C TYR A 127 -8.34 0.84 5.60
N LEU A 128 -7.21 1.06 4.92
CA LEU A 128 -5.86 0.85 5.45
C LEU A 128 -5.57 1.71 6.70
N GLU A 129 -6.24 2.86 6.82
CA GLU A 129 -6.16 3.77 7.97
C GLU A 129 -6.59 3.12 9.29
N ASN A 130 -7.40 2.05 9.24
CA ASN A 130 -7.92 1.36 10.40
C ASN A 130 -7.14 0.12 10.81
N LEU A 131 -6.03 -0.17 10.13
CA LEU A 131 -5.22 -1.35 10.42
C LEU A 131 -4.21 -1.09 11.55
N PRO A 132 -4.18 -1.96 12.58
CA PRO A 132 -3.33 -1.77 13.75
C PRO A 132 -1.88 -2.19 13.46
N VAL A 133 -1.00 -1.22 13.20
CA VAL A 133 0.43 -1.46 12.90
C VAL A 133 1.16 -2.30 13.97
N ALA A 134 0.68 -2.26 15.22
CA ALA A 134 1.22 -3.05 16.32
C ALA A 134 1.00 -4.56 16.13
N LEU A 135 -0.09 -4.98 15.47
CA LEU A 135 -0.46 -6.39 15.26
C LEU A 135 0.03 -6.96 13.92
N ILE A 136 0.74 -6.15 13.13
CA ILE A 136 1.31 -6.51 11.83
C ILE A 136 2.73 -7.05 12.02
N ASP A 137 3.04 -8.18 11.37
CA ASP A 137 4.39 -8.72 11.27
C ASP A 137 5.15 -8.02 10.13
N HIS A 138 4.62 -8.09 8.91
CA HIS A 138 5.22 -7.46 7.74
C HIS A 138 4.15 -7.17 6.68
N ILE A 139 4.54 -6.37 5.68
CA ILE A 139 3.71 -6.01 4.54
C ILE A 139 4.50 -6.27 3.26
N ASP A 140 3.88 -6.95 2.29
CA ASP A 140 4.41 -7.07 0.94
C ASP A 140 3.61 -6.19 -0.01
N ILE A 141 4.32 -5.54 -0.92
CA ILE A 141 3.73 -4.77 -2.01
C ILE A 141 4.23 -5.37 -3.31
N ILE A 142 3.35 -6.06 -4.01
CA ILE A 142 3.62 -6.69 -5.30
C ILE A 142 3.00 -5.81 -6.38
N LYS A 143 3.78 -5.33 -7.35
CA LYS A 143 3.31 -4.32 -8.31
C LYS A 143 2.94 -4.90 -9.67
N GLY A 144 1.98 -4.25 -10.32
CA GLY A 144 1.44 -4.61 -11.63
C GLY A 144 0.38 -5.71 -11.58
N PRO A 145 -0.23 -6.06 -12.72
CA PRO A 145 -1.30 -7.05 -12.78
C PRO A 145 -0.86 -8.42 -12.27
N ARG A 146 -1.55 -8.95 -11.26
CA ARG A 146 -1.29 -10.28 -10.67
C ARG A 146 -2.48 -11.21 -10.81
N SER A 147 -2.97 -11.33 -12.04
CA SER A 147 -4.22 -12.02 -12.35
C SER A 147 -4.29 -13.48 -11.91
N GLY A 148 -3.17 -14.22 -11.92
CA GLY A 148 -3.14 -15.66 -11.59
C GLY A 148 -3.75 -16.03 -10.24
N GLN A 149 -2.90 -16.14 -9.21
CA GLN A 149 -3.34 -16.62 -7.90
C GLN A 149 -4.09 -15.59 -7.08
N TYR A 150 -3.82 -14.29 -7.27
CA TYR A 150 -4.41 -13.24 -6.46
C TYR A 150 -5.79 -12.84 -6.96
N GLY A 151 -6.10 -13.06 -8.25
CA GLY A 151 -7.33 -12.65 -8.91
C GLY A 151 -7.13 -11.45 -9.85
N ALA A 152 -8.04 -11.31 -10.81
CA ALA A 152 -7.88 -10.42 -11.96
C ALA A 152 -8.08 -8.91 -11.67
N ASP A 153 -8.64 -8.57 -10.51
CA ASP A 153 -8.90 -7.21 -10.03
C ASP A 153 -7.69 -6.52 -9.38
N ALA A 154 -6.60 -7.26 -9.14
CA ALA A 154 -5.31 -6.72 -8.73
C ALA A 154 -4.57 -6.03 -9.89
N MET A 155 -5.19 -5.03 -10.53
CA MET A 155 -4.66 -4.36 -11.73
C MET A 155 -3.39 -3.53 -11.43
N GLY A 156 -3.41 -2.75 -10.35
CA GLY A 156 -2.26 -1.96 -9.90
C GLY A 156 -1.23 -2.79 -9.13
N GLY A 157 -1.71 -3.82 -8.43
CA GLY A 157 -0.88 -4.69 -7.62
C GLY A 157 -1.64 -5.22 -6.42
N VAL A 158 -0.88 -5.78 -5.49
CA VAL A 158 -1.36 -6.40 -4.25
C VAL A 158 -0.58 -5.80 -3.07
N ILE A 159 -1.30 -5.37 -2.04
CA ILE A 159 -0.78 -5.07 -0.71
C ILE A 159 -1.22 -6.20 0.21
N GLN A 160 -0.28 -7.08 0.57
CA GLN A 160 -0.51 -8.23 1.43
C GLN A 160 0.03 -7.90 2.82
N ILE A 161 -0.84 -7.90 3.82
CA ILE A 161 -0.51 -7.64 5.22
C ILE A 161 -0.53 -8.96 5.97
N PHE A 162 0.56 -9.25 6.68
CA PHE A 162 0.66 -10.44 7.52
C PHE A 162 0.54 -10.04 8.98
N THR A 163 -0.35 -10.71 9.72
CA THR A 163 -0.44 -10.51 11.16
C THR A 163 0.68 -11.26 11.88
N ARG A 164 0.94 -10.87 13.14
CA ARG A 164 1.94 -11.54 13.97
C ARG A 164 1.73 -13.06 14.00
N LYS A 165 2.85 -13.79 13.90
CA LYS A 165 2.91 -15.26 13.89
C LYS A 165 3.71 -15.79 15.06
N GLY A 166 3.49 -17.05 15.39
CA GLY A 166 4.27 -17.75 16.40
C GLY A 166 5.70 -18.01 15.94
N LYS A 167 6.61 -18.03 16.90
CA LYS A 167 7.98 -18.53 16.78
C LYS A 167 8.24 -19.46 17.95
N GLU A 168 9.27 -20.30 17.87
CA GLU A 168 9.61 -21.20 18.97
C GLU A 168 9.83 -20.43 20.29
N GLY A 169 9.35 -21.02 21.39
CA GLY A 169 9.34 -20.39 22.71
C GLY A 169 8.12 -19.48 22.94
N ILE A 170 8.12 -18.70 24.03
CA ILE A 170 7.07 -17.72 24.33
C ILE A 170 7.69 -16.32 24.22
N GLN A 171 7.08 -15.45 23.44
CA GLN A 171 7.57 -14.11 23.10
C GLN A 171 6.47 -13.07 23.41
N PRO A 172 6.41 -12.57 24.66
CA PRO A 172 5.56 -11.44 25.01
C PRO A 172 6.16 -10.13 24.51
N SER A 173 5.32 -9.24 24.02
CA SER A 173 5.66 -7.86 23.70
C SER A 173 4.56 -6.91 24.17
N PHE A 174 4.95 -5.73 24.63
CA PHE A 174 4.06 -4.69 25.12
C PHE A 174 4.60 -3.32 24.69
N SER A 175 3.72 -2.36 24.44
CA SER A 175 4.11 -0.97 24.26
C SER A 175 3.07 -0.03 24.84
N ILE A 176 3.51 1.09 25.37
CA ILE A 176 2.66 2.21 25.76
C ILE A 176 3.30 3.50 25.25
N ALA A 177 2.51 4.37 24.64
CA ALA A 177 2.97 5.63 24.09
C ALA A 177 2.02 6.79 24.41
N GLY A 178 2.60 7.98 24.53
CA GLY A 178 1.86 9.23 24.75
C GLY A 178 2.55 10.40 24.05
N GLY A 179 1.75 11.35 23.53
CA GLY A 179 2.33 12.42 22.72
C GLY A 179 1.38 13.56 22.36
N SER A 180 1.78 14.32 21.33
CA SER A 180 1.06 15.46 20.77
C SER A 180 -0.38 15.11 20.39
N ASN A 181 -1.25 16.12 20.30
CA ASN A 181 -2.67 15.97 19.94
C ASN A 181 -3.43 15.02 20.88
N LYS A 182 -3.03 14.94 22.16
CA LYS A 182 -3.60 14.00 23.14
C LYS A 182 -3.53 12.54 22.65
N THR A 183 -2.44 12.19 21.96
CA THR A 183 -2.26 10.84 21.41
C THR A 183 -1.88 9.89 22.52
N PHE A 184 -2.53 8.74 22.56
CA PHE A 184 -2.27 7.62 23.47
C PHE A 184 -2.35 6.31 22.71
N GLU A 185 -1.33 5.47 22.85
CA GLU A 185 -1.28 4.16 22.20
C GLU A 185 -0.88 3.10 23.22
N THR A 186 -1.48 1.92 23.14
CA THR A 186 -1.04 0.76 23.89
C THR A 186 -1.21 -0.50 23.08
N SER A 187 -0.27 -1.43 23.20
CA SER A 187 -0.39 -2.75 22.56
C SER A 187 0.20 -3.83 23.43
N ALA A 188 -0.36 -5.03 23.31
CA ALA A 188 0.17 -6.24 23.92
C ALA A 188 0.01 -7.39 22.92
N ASN A 189 1.03 -8.23 22.80
CA ASN A 189 0.98 -9.44 22.00
C ASN A 189 1.77 -10.54 22.69
N VAL A 190 1.27 -11.76 22.66
CA VAL A 190 2.00 -12.96 23.03
C VAL A 190 1.99 -13.89 21.83
N SER A 191 3.19 -14.18 21.32
CA SER A 191 3.37 -15.21 20.31
C SER A 191 4.21 -16.35 20.86
N GLY A 192 4.07 -17.53 20.28
CA GLY A 192 4.89 -18.65 20.67
C GLY A 192 4.67 -19.89 19.83
N GLY A 193 5.40 -20.95 20.14
CA GLY A 193 5.35 -22.20 19.40
C GLY A 193 6.07 -23.34 20.10
N ASN A 194 5.53 -24.54 19.96
CA ASN A 194 6.10 -25.77 20.48
C ASN A 194 5.75 -26.95 19.55
N GLY A 195 6.77 -27.57 18.97
CA GLY A 195 6.60 -28.69 18.05
C GLY A 195 5.77 -28.29 16.82
N PRO A 196 4.64 -28.96 16.54
CA PRO A 196 3.87 -28.69 15.33
C PRO A 196 2.97 -27.46 15.44
N PHE A 197 2.85 -26.81 16.59
CA PHE A 197 1.94 -25.67 16.77
C PHE A 197 2.68 -24.36 16.99
N ASP A 198 2.20 -23.30 16.35
CA ASP A 198 2.60 -21.93 16.63
C ASP A 198 1.37 -21.00 16.69
N TYR A 199 1.43 -19.97 17.53
CA TYR A 199 0.30 -19.09 17.80
C TYR A 199 0.74 -17.64 18.01
N SER A 200 -0.20 -16.72 17.81
CA SER A 200 -0.07 -15.32 18.22
C SER A 200 -1.43 -14.78 18.64
N ILE A 201 -1.46 -14.06 19.76
CA ILE A 201 -2.65 -13.36 20.24
C ILE A 201 -2.23 -11.95 20.63
N GLY A 202 -2.92 -10.95 20.12
CA GLY A 202 -2.59 -9.56 20.38
C GLY A 202 -3.80 -8.65 20.45
N ALA A 203 -3.62 -7.52 21.13
CA ALA A 203 -4.58 -6.45 21.24
C ALA A 203 -3.86 -5.10 21.18
N SER A 204 -4.53 -4.09 20.64
CA SER A 204 -4.02 -2.73 20.59
C SER A 204 -5.14 -1.69 20.71
N HIS A 205 -4.76 -0.54 21.25
CA HIS A 205 -5.57 0.66 21.31
C HIS A 205 -4.74 1.82 20.79
N GLN A 206 -5.33 2.66 19.94
CA GLN A 206 -4.79 3.94 19.51
C GLN A 206 -5.89 4.99 19.67
N GLY A 207 -5.55 6.13 20.25
CA GLY A 207 -6.45 7.27 20.39
C GLY A 207 -5.69 8.56 20.16
N THR A 208 -6.32 9.54 19.51
CA THR A 208 -5.79 10.89 19.36
C THR A 208 -6.95 11.88 19.33
N GLY A 209 -6.73 13.04 19.94
CA GLY A 209 -7.64 14.18 19.86
C GLY A 209 -7.57 14.91 18.51
N GLY A 210 -6.66 14.52 17.60
CA GLY A 210 -6.60 15.03 16.25
C GLY A 210 -6.23 16.51 16.15
N PHE A 211 -6.59 17.08 15.00
CA PHE A 211 -6.46 18.49 14.63
C PHE A 211 -7.61 18.81 13.66
N ASN A 212 -7.83 20.08 13.33
CA ASN A 212 -8.83 20.44 12.32
C ASN A 212 -8.45 19.88 10.93
N ALA A 213 -9.14 18.83 10.51
CA ALA A 213 -8.86 18.05 9.31
C ALA A 213 -9.16 18.82 8.03
N TYR A 214 -10.12 19.76 8.06
CA TYR A 214 -10.63 20.40 6.85
C TYR A 214 -10.82 21.90 7.06
N THR A 215 -10.35 22.69 6.08
CA THR A 215 -10.56 24.13 6.07
C THR A 215 -11.11 24.53 4.72
N ASP A 216 -12.41 24.82 4.64
CA ASP A 216 -13.01 25.28 3.38
C ASP A 216 -12.42 26.63 2.96
N THR A 217 -11.76 26.63 1.80
CA THR A 217 -11.28 27.85 1.12
C THR A 217 -12.06 28.18 -0.14
N THR A 218 -13.04 27.35 -0.49
CA THR A 218 -13.76 27.37 -1.76
C THR A 218 -15.14 28.01 -1.68
N GLY A 219 -15.75 28.05 -0.48
CA GLY A 219 -17.14 28.48 -0.31
C GLY A 219 -18.12 27.56 -1.03
N SER A 220 -17.75 26.28 -1.23
CA SER A 220 -18.59 25.30 -1.89
C SER A 220 -19.88 25.07 -1.08
N PRO A 221 -21.07 25.03 -1.69
CA PRO A 221 -22.33 24.70 -1.03
C PRO A 221 -22.35 23.30 -0.41
N SER A 222 -21.48 22.41 -0.86
CA SER A 222 -21.29 21.06 -0.32
C SER A 222 -20.19 20.98 0.74
N ALA A 223 -19.37 22.02 0.90
CA ALA A 223 -18.38 22.08 1.96
C ALA A 223 -19.09 22.38 3.29
N VAL A 224 -18.75 21.62 4.32
CA VAL A 224 -19.17 21.91 5.68
C VAL A 224 -17.92 22.10 6.51
N ASN A 225 -17.61 23.36 6.83
CA ASN A 225 -16.46 23.70 7.65
C ASN A 225 -16.87 23.65 9.13
N GLN A 226 -16.29 22.72 9.87
CA GLN A 226 -16.45 22.55 11.31
C GLN A 226 -15.07 22.80 11.93
N PRO A 227 -14.82 23.99 12.49
CA PRO A 227 -13.48 24.36 12.97
C PRO A 227 -13.18 23.72 14.35
N ASP A 228 -13.39 22.42 14.49
CA ASP A 228 -13.04 21.61 15.65
C ASP A 228 -11.85 20.69 15.36
N ASN A 229 -11.49 19.83 16.32
CA ASN A 229 -10.43 18.86 16.11
C ASN A 229 -11.02 17.49 15.83
N ASP A 230 -10.59 16.87 14.75
CA ASP A 230 -11.15 15.60 14.30
C ASP A 230 -10.41 14.41 14.91
N GLY A 231 -10.94 13.95 16.04
CA GLY A 231 -10.40 12.82 16.78
C GLY A 231 -10.45 11.48 16.05
N TYR A 232 -9.63 10.55 16.52
CA TYR A 232 -9.64 9.16 16.09
C TYR A 232 -9.39 8.21 17.26
N ARG A 233 -10.10 7.09 17.29
CA ARG A 233 -9.80 5.97 18.18
C ARG A 233 -9.95 4.64 17.46
N ASN A 234 -9.12 3.67 17.78
CA ASN A 234 -9.18 2.31 17.24
C ASN A 234 -8.85 1.30 18.34
N ASN A 235 -9.73 0.32 18.50
CA ASN A 235 -9.46 -0.87 19.30
C ASN A 235 -9.38 -2.05 18.36
N SER A 236 -8.29 -2.81 18.44
CA SER A 236 -8.08 -3.96 17.57
C SER A 236 -7.56 -5.16 18.35
N ALA A 237 -7.87 -6.35 17.84
CA ALA A 237 -7.34 -7.60 18.36
C ALA A 237 -7.13 -8.60 17.22
N ASN A 238 -6.14 -9.48 17.39
CA ASN A 238 -5.88 -10.58 16.47
C ASN A 238 -5.64 -11.89 17.22
N ALA A 239 -5.90 -12.99 16.53
CA ALA A 239 -5.55 -14.32 16.98
C ALA A 239 -5.13 -15.16 15.76
N ARG A 240 -4.06 -15.92 15.91
CA ARG A 240 -3.56 -16.85 14.91
C ARG A 240 -3.13 -18.14 15.58
N LEU A 241 -3.46 -19.26 14.95
CA LEU A 241 -2.99 -20.60 15.31
C LEU A 241 -2.64 -21.34 14.03
N ASN A 242 -1.42 -21.87 13.95
CA ASN A 242 -1.00 -22.73 12.88
C ASN A 242 -0.61 -24.12 13.42
N TYR A 243 -0.84 -25.13 12.59
CA TYR A 243 -0.35 -26.49 12.75
C TYR A 243 0.50 -26.86 11.54
N THR A 244 1.71 -27.36 11.78
CA THR A 244 2.61 -27.93 10.77
C THR A 244 2.97 -29.35 11.19
N GLY A 245 2.39 -30.35 10.51
CA GLY A 245 2.67 -31.75 10.73
C GLY A 245 4.07 -32.15 10.26
N LYS A 246 4.63 -33.21 10.85
CA LYS A 246 5.95 -33.76 10.46
C LYS A 246 6.03 -34.19 8.99
N ASN A 247 4.89 -34.52 8.39
CA ASN A 247 4.73 -34.87 6.97
C ASN A 247 4.63 -33.63 6.05
N GLY A 248 4.75 -32.41 6.58
CA GLY A 248 4.65 -31.16 5.82
C GLY A 248 3.22 -30.69 5.57
N ALA A 249 2.20 -31.39 6.08
CA ALA A 249 0.83 -30.89 6.05
C ALA A 249 0.69 -29.66 6.96
N ARG A 250 -0.10 -28.67 6.53
CA ARG A 250 -0.29 -27.40 7.25
C ARG A 250 -1.75 -27.03 7.36
N LEU A 251 -2.10 -26.40 8.47
CA LEU A 251 -3.41 -25.79 8.71
C LEU A 251 -3.21 -24.50 9.51
N GLY A 252 -3.72 -23.38 9.02
CA GLY A 252 -3.70 -22.08 9.67
C GLY A 252 -5.12 -21.57 9.88
N VAL A 253 -5.40 -21.04 11.06
CA VAL A 253 -6.62 -20.29 11.37
C VAL A 253 -6.20 -18.93 11.89
N HIS A 254 -6.78 -17.87 11.36
CA HIS A 254 -6.45 -16.52 11.74
C HIS A 254 -7.68 -15.61 11.78
N TRP A 255 -7.63 -14.63 12.67
CA TRP A 255 -8.63 -13.60 12.84
C TRP A 255 -7.98 -12.26 13.15
N LEU A 256 -8.49 -11.19 12.54
CA LEU A 256 -8.21 -9.80 12.90
C LEU A 256 -9.54 -9.04 13.00
N GLY A 257 -9.76 -8.37 14.12
CA GLY A 257 -10.89 -7.50 14.34
C GLY A 257 -10.46 -6.07 14.66
N THR A 258 -11.11 -5.10 14.05
CA THR A 258 -10.90 -3.66 14.33
C THR A 258 -12.24 -2.98 14.64
N ASN A 259 -12.22 -2.00 15.52
CA ASN A 259 -13.35 -1.14 15.85
C ASN A 259 -12.84 0.29 16.02
N ALA A 260 -12.98 1.06 14.95
CA ALA A 260 -12.52 2.42 14.84
C ALA A 260 -13.69 3.41 14.94
N PHE A 261 -13.40 4.60 15.44
CA PHE A 261 -14.29 5.75 15.43
C PHE A 261 -13.48 6.98 15.05
N THR A 262 -13.99 7.75 14.09
CA THR A 262 -13.33 8.93 13.55
C THR A 262 -14.36 10.06 13.48
N ASP A 263 -14.00 11.24 13.96
CA ASP A 263 -14.72 12.48 13.68
C ASP A 263 -14.21 13.05 12.35
N TYR A 264 -15.02 13.80 11.61
CA TYR A 264 -14.62 14.49 10.36
C TYR A 264 -15.61 15.59 10.05
N ASP A 265 -15.18 16.62 9.32
CA ASP A 265 -16.08 17.64 8.79
C ASP A 265 -17.15 17.08 7.85
N GLY A 266 -18.41 17.32 8.17
CA GLY A 266 -19.51 16.89 7.31
C GLY A 266 -20.89 17.42 7.70
N SER A 267 -21.92 16.91 7.03
CA SER A 267 -23.28 17.46 7.09
C SER A 267 -24.27 16.55 7.80
N SER A 268 -25.47 17.04 8.09
CA SER A 268 -26.57 16.21 8.60
C SER A 268 -27.01 15.08 7.65
N PHE A 269 -26.60 15.13 6.38
CA PHE A 269 -26.93 14.12 5.37
C PHE A 269 -25.82 13.09 5.15
N ALA A 270 -24.56 13.48 5.35
CA ALA A 270 -23.37 12.64 5.14
C ALA A 270 -22.70 12.19 6.45
N GLY A 271 -23.19 12.67 7.59
CA GLY A 271 -22.53 12.52 8.89
C GLY A 271 -21.31 13.42 9.04
N ASN A 272 -20.85 13.54 10.28
CA ASN A 272 -19.57 14.14 10.66
C ASN A 272 -18.79 13.23 11.64
N GLN A 273 -19.26 12.00 11.80
CA GLN A 273 -18.64 10.98 12.66
C GLN A 273 -18.91 9.61 12.06
N GLN A 274 -17.94 8.71 12.10
CA GLN A 274 -18.08 7.36 11.57
C GLN A 274 -17.52 6.34 12.55
N ARG A 275 -18.30 5.27 12.78
CA ARG A 275 -17.81 4.04 13.39
C ARG A 275 -17.55 3.01 12.29
N SER A 276 -16.34 2.48 12.25
CA SER A 276 -15.94 1.43 11.31
C SER A 276 -15.58 0.17 12.08
N ARG A 277 -16.28 -0.93 11.82
CA ARG A 277 -15.99 -2.25 12.38
C ARG A 277 -15.59 -3.18 11.26
N GLN A 278 -14.42 -3.79 11.38
CA GLN A 278 -13.96 -4.81 10.43
C GLN A 278 -13.68 -6.12 11.16
N GLN A 279 -14.00 -7.24 10.53
CA GLN A 279 -13.71 -8.59 11.00
C GLN A 279 -13.21 -9.41 9.83
N ASN A 280 -11.96 -9.86 9.90
CA ASN A 280 -11.31 -10.68 8.90
C ASN A 280 -11.03 -12.06 9.49
N PHE A 281 -11.67 -13.09 8.96
CA PHE A 281 -11.47 -14.49 9.36
C PHE A 281 -10.87 -15.26 8.19
N GLY A 282 -9.88 -16.11 8.45
CA GLY A 282 -9.34 -16.99 7.43
C GLY A 282 -8.90 -18.34 7.94
N LEU A 283 -8.93 -19.27 7.01
CA LEU A 283 -8.53 -20.66 7.13
C LEU A 283 -7.68 -20.97 5.91
N ASP A 284 -6.46 -21.45 6.11
CA ASP A 284 -5.56 -21.86 5.04
C ASP A 284 -4.95 -23.21 5.36
N GLY A 285 -4.66 -24.01 4.33
CA GLY A 285 -4.11 -25.33 4.54
C GLY A 285 -3.44 -25.92 3.31
N ALA A 286 -2.52 -26.83 3.56
CA ALA A 286 -1.84 -27.61 2.55
C ALA A 286 -1.78 -29.07 2.99
N LEU A 287 -2.14 -29.99 2.10
CA LEU A 287 -1.89 -31.41 2.35
C LEU A 287 -0.38 -31.70 2.26
N MET A 288 0.01 -32.86 2.79
CA MET A 288 1.37 -33.37 2.55
C MET A 288 1.60 -33.53 1.04
N LYS A 289 2.85 -33.33 0.61
CA LYS A 289 3.23 -33.54 -0.78
C LYS A 289 3.23 -35.04 -1.11
N ILE A 290 2.55 -35.44 -2.18
CA ILE A 290 2.49 -36.82 -2.68
C ILE A 290 3.17 -36.86 -4.05
N GLY A 291 4.41 -37.36 -4.07
CA GLY A 291 5.24 -37.34 -5.28
C GLY A 291 5.48 -35.89 -5.75
N ILE A 292 5.01 -35.56 -6.96
CA ILE A 292 5.10 -34.21 -7.52
C ILE A 292 3.96 -33.29 -7.08
N TRP A 293 2.89 -33.83 -6.49
CA TRP A 293 1.64 -33.11 -6.28
C TRP A 293 1.46 -32.62 -4.84
N GLN A 294 0.92 -31.41 -4.67
CA GLN A 294 0.46 -30.89 -3.39
C GLN A 294 -0.87 -30.13 -3.57
N LEU A 295 -1.84 -30.40 -2.70
CA LEU A 295 -3.10 -29.68 -2.66
C LEU A 295 -3.04 -28.58 -1.60
N ARG A 296 -3.46 -27.37 -1.97
CA ARG A 296 -3.67 -26.23 -1.07
C ARG A 296 -5.11 -25.76 -1.15
N ALA A 297 -5.65 -25.34 -0.01
CA ALA A 297 -6.97 -24.75 0.08
C ALA A 297 -6.95 -23.54 1.01
N SER A 298 -7.80 -22.56 0.72
CA SER A 298 -8.04 -21.43 1.63
C SER A 298 -9.50 -21.01 1.57
N ALA A 299 -10.00 -20.52 2.70
CA ALA A 299 -11.30 -19.91 2.83
C ALA A 299 -11.16 -18.66 3.70
N GLY A 300 -11.93 -17.62 3.37
CA GLY A 300 -11.84 -16.33 4.04
C GLY A 300 -13.19 -15.63 4.08
N ARG A 301 -13.38 -14.82 5.12
CA ARG A 301 -14.54 -13.94 5.27
C ARG A 301 -14.08 -12.60 5.81
N ASN A 302 -14.36 -11.54 5.06
CA ASN A 302 -14.27 -10.17 5.55
C ASN A 302 -15.67 -9.60 5.75
N ILE A 303 -15.93 -9.06 6.93
CA ILE A 303 -17.14 -8.29 7.25
C ILE A 303 -16.70 -6.88 7.60
N GLU A 304 -17.28 -5.90 6.94
CA GLU A 304 -17.05 -4.48 7.15
C GLU A 304 -18.40 -3.81 7.41
N ARG A 305 -18.47 -2.99 8.46
CA ARG A 305 -19.64 -2.21 8.85
C ARG A 305 -19.22 -0.79 9.13
N GLN A 306 -19.82 0.14 8.40
CA GLN A 306 -19.68 1.57 8.57
C GLN A 306 -21.01 2.18 9.00
N THR A 307 -21.03 2.76 10.19
CA THR A 307 -22.19 3.52 10.67
C THR A 307 -21.80 4.98 10.78
N GLN A 308 -22.52 5.85 10.07
CA GLN A 308 -22.33 7.29 10.07
C GLN A 308 -23.28 7.96 11.05
N TYR A 309 -22.78 8.99 11.73
CA TYR A 309 -23.53 9.81 12.66
C TYR A 309 -23.31 11.28 12.36
N TYR A 310 -24.29 12.11 12.70
CA TYR A 310 -24.17 13.56 12.75
C TYR A 310 -24.44 14.03 14.17
N ASN A 311 -23.42 14.56 14.86
CA ASN A 311 -23.51 14.99 16.26
C ASN A 311 -24.17 13.92 17.16
N GLY A 312 -23.70 12.67 17.04
CA GLY A 312 -24.18 11.51 17.77
C GLY A 312 -25.52 10.92 17.29
N ARG A 313 -26.21 11.54 16.32
CA ARG A 313 -27.45 11.01 15.73
C ARG A 313 -27.15 10.13 14.54
N TYR A 314 -27.78 8.96 14.46
CA TYR A 314 -27.63 8.04 13.33
C TYR A 314 -27.99 8.72 12.01
N VAL A 315 -27.17 8.51 10.97
CA VAL A 315 -27.39 9.01 9.60
C VAL A 315 -27.60 7.86 8.64
N SER A 316 -26.59 6.99 8.50
CA SER A 316 -26.61 5.90 7.54
C SER A 316 -25.75 4.73 8.01
N GLU A 317 -25.95 3.57 7.38
CA GLU A 317 -25.11 2.40 7.59
C GLU A 317 -24.85 1.66 6.28
N TYR A 318 -23.60 1.24 6.09
CA TYR A 318 -23.16 0.39 4.99
C TYR A 318 -22.49 -0.85 5.56
N ASN A 319 -22.90 -2.02 5.11
CA ASN A 319 -22.33 -3.31 5.49
C ASN A 319 -21.88 -4.04 4.24
N SER A 320 -20.63 -4.49 4.24
CA SER A 320 -20.04 -5.34 3.21
C SER A 320 -19.69 -6.69 3.82
N ARG A 321 -20.07 -7.78 3.16
CA ARG A 321 -19.57 -9.14 3.45
C ARG A 321 -18.95 -9.72 2.19
N GLN A 322 -17.71 -10.17 2.30
CA GLN A 322 -17.00 -10.84 1.22
C GLN A 322 -16.55 -12.23 1.68
N ASP A 323 -16.99 -13.25 0.97
CA ASP A 323 -16.66 -14.66 1.21
C ASP A 323 -15.78 -15.18 0.08
N SER A 324 -14.56 -15.63 0.40
CA SER A 324 -13.60 -16.16 -0.59
C SER A 324 -13.27 -17.63 -0.32
N PHE A 325 -13.19 -18.43 -1.38
CA PHE A 325 -12.69 -19.80 -1.34
C PHE A 325 -11.71 -20.00 -2.49
N SER A 326 -10.58 -20.69 -2.25
CA SER A 326 -9.61 -21.03 -3.28
C SER A 326 -9.06 -22.44 -3.06
N LEU A 327 -8.92 -23.18 -4.16
CA LEU A 327 -8.30 -24.50 -4.22
C LEU A 327 -7.20 -24.46 -5.28
N ALA A 328 -6.00 -24.95 -4.94
CA ALA A 328 -4.85 -24.96 -5.83
C ALA A 328 -4.11 -26.31 -5.78
N ASN A 329 -3.81 -26.86 -6.95
CA ASN A 329 -3.05 -28.08 -7.16
C ASN A 329 -1.68 -27.72 -7.72
N ASP A 330 -0.64 -27.95 -6.93
CA ASP A 330 0.74 -27.70 -7.29
C ASP A 330 1.40 -28.98 -7.78
N PHE A 331 2.06 -28.95 -8.94
CA PHE A 331 2.80 -30.04 -9.55
C PHE A 331 4.25 -29.62 -9.79
N SER A 332 5.19 -30.25 -9.09
CA SER A 332 6.63 -30.05 -9.30
C SER A 332 7.10 -30.86 -10.52
N ILE A 333 7.34 -30.21 -11.65
CA ILE A 333 7.71 -30.85 -12.92
C ILE A 333 9.13 -30.44 -13.29
N GLY A 334 10.10 -31.33 -13.09
CA GLY A 334 11.52 -30.99 -13.26
C GLY A 334 11.94 -29.88 -12.31
N GLN A 335 12.42 -28.76 -12.85
CA GLN A 335 12.73 -27.53 -12.09
C GLN A 335 11.55 -26.54 -12.04
N GLY A 336 10.41 -26.89 -12.64
CA GLY A 336 9.22 -26.04 -12.71
C GLY A 336 8.15 -26.41 -11.68
N LEU A 337 7.25 -25.47 -11.44
CA LEU A 337 6.04 -25.61 -10.65
C LEU A 337 4.84 -25.20 -11.51
N LEU A 338 3.97 -26.16 -11.80
CA LEU A 338 2.67 -25.90 -12.40
C LEU A 338 1.61 -25.86 -11.30
N THR A 339 0.90 -24.75 -11.18
CA THR A 339 -0.26 -24.60 -10.31
C THR A 339 -1.52 -24.52 -11.15
N LEU A 340 -2.48 -25.41 -10.88
CA LEU A 340 -3.82 -25.35 -11.44
C LEU A 340 -4.81 -25.12 -10.31
N GLY A 341 -5.68 -24.11 -10.43
CA GLY A 341 -6.58 -23.77 -9.35
C GLY A 341 -7.91 -23.18 -9.79
N ALA A 342 -8.79 -23.10 -8.79
CA ALA A 342 -10.10 -22.51 -8.91
C ALA A 342 -10.40 -21.70 -7.65
N ASP A 343 -11.18 -20.63 -7.80
CA ASP A 343 -11.63 -19.82 -6.69
C ASP A 343 -13.04 -19.29 -6.90
N ARG A 344 -13.66 -18.90 -5.78
CA ARG A 344 -14.96 -18.26 -5.77
C ARG A 344 -14.94 -17.10 -4.79
N LEU A 345 -15.44 -15.96 -5.25
CA LEU A 345 -15.70 -14.76 -4.46
C LEU A 345 -17.20 -14.50 -4.43
N ASN A 346 -17.78 -14.35 -3.25
CA ASN A 346 -19.17 -13.89 -3.10
C ASN A 346 -19.18 -12.57 -2.33
N ASP A 347 -19.74 -11.55 -2.97
CA ASP A 347 -19.90 -10.21 -2.44
C ASP A 347 -21.36 -10.02 -2.03
N HIS A 348 -21.58 -9.45 -0.86
CA HIS A 348 -22.90 -9.07 -0.38
C HIS A 348 -22.85 -7.70 0.30
N VAL A 349 -23.81 -6.84 -0.04
CA VAL A 349 -24.00 -5.51 0.53
C VAL A 349 -25.35 -5.45 1.22
N SER A 350 -25.37 -4.89 2.42
CA SER A 350 -26.59 -4.54 3.15
C SER A 350 -26.42 -3.13 3.72
N SER A 351 -27.43 -2.28 3.59
CA SER A 351 -27.32 -0.88 3.98
C SER A 351 -28.67 -0.33 4.41
N SER A 352 -28.68 0.78 5.14
CA SER A 352 -29.89 1.58 5.33
C SER A 352 -30.30 2.36 4.08
N VAL A 353 -29.41 2.40 3.08
CA VAL A 353 -29.67 2.92 1.75
C VAL A 353 -30.03 1.75 0.82
N ASN A 354 -31.01 1.96 -0.07
CA ASN A 354 -31.46 0.93 -0.99
C ASN A 354 -30.54 0.85 -2.22
N TYR A 355 -29.99 -0.33 -2.48
CA TYR A 355 -29.27 -0.67 -3.70
C TYR A 355 -30.10 -1.64 -4.53
N ASP A 356 -30.18 -1.42 -5.84
CA ASP A 356 -30.92 -2.29 -6.76
C ASP A 356 -30.32 -3.70 -6.84
N VAL A 357 -29.00 -3.80 -6.70
CA VAL A 357 -28.27 -5.06 -6.62
C VAL A 357 -27.48 -5.08 -5.32
N THR A 358 -27.61 -6.17 -4.56
CA THR A 358 -27.01 -6.32 -3.22
C THR A 358 -26.07 -7.51 -3.12
N SER A 359 -25.88 -8.26 -4.20
CA SER A 359 -24.96 -9.38 -4.22
C SER A 359 -24.42 -9.64 -5.62
N ARG A 360 -23.18 -10.11 -5.69
CA ARG A 360 -22.57 -10.64 -6.91
C ARG A 360 -21.61 -11.75 -6.55
N HIS A 361 -21.27 -12.58 -7.52
CA HIS A 361 -20.23 -13.58 -7.34
C HIS A 361 -19.33 -13.69 -8.56
N ASN A 362 -18.11 -14.14 -8.33
CA ASN A 362 -17.11 -14.39 -9.35
C ASN A 362 -16.53 -15.79 -9.16
N ASN A 363 -16.50 -16.59 -10.23
CA ASN A 363 -15.79 -17.87 -10.23
C ASN A 363 -14.56 -17.74 -11.13
N GLY A 364 -13.40 -18.11 -10.61
CA GLY A 364 -12.14 -18.10 -11.32
C GLY A 364 -11.61 -19.50 -11.58
N LEU A 365 -11.05 -19.72 -12.76
CA LEU A 365 -10.15 -20.82 -13.06
C LEU A 365 -8.80 -20.24 -13.47
N PHE A 366 -7.71 -20.74 -12.89
CA PHE A 366 -6.37 -20.24 -13.19
C PHE A 366 -5.36 -21.37 -13.37
N ALA A 367 -4.37 -21.08 -14.20
CA ALA A 367 -3.18 -21.90 -14.39
C ALA A 367 -1.95 -20.99 -14.31
N GLN A 368 -0.93 -21.44 -13.60
CA GLN A 368 0.33 -20.72 -13.46
C GLN A 368 1.49 -21.68 -13.59
N TYR A 369 2.51 -21.31 -14.35
CA TYR A 369 3.74 -22.09 -14.46
C TYR A 369 4.94 -21.20 -14.15
N ALA A 370 5.73 -21.60 -13.16
CA ALA A 370 6.99 -20.95 -12.81
C ALA A 370 8.13 -21.94 -13.02
N THR A 371 9.21 -21.53 -13.68
CA THR A 371 10.37 -22.40 -13.92
C THR A 371 11.67 -21.61 -14.00
N GLN A 372 12.78 -22.30 -13.76
CA GLN A 372 14.14 -21.79 -13.97
C GLN A 372 14.81 -22.60 -15.07
N ILE A 373 15.37 -21.92 -16.07
CA ILE A 373 16.16 -22.52 -17.14
C ILE A 373 17.52 -21.82 -17.17
N ALA A 374 18.55 -22.49 -16.64
CA ALA A 374 19.86 -21.89 -16.39
C ALA A 374 19.71 -20.59 -15.57
N ASP A 375 20.10 -19.44 -16.12
CA ASP A 375 20.04 -18.14 -15.47
C ASP A 375 18.72 -17.37 -15.72
N LEU A 376 17.76 -17.97 -16.43
CA LEU A 376 16.47 -17.36 -16.77
C LEU A 376 15.34 -17.97 -15.93
N SER A 377 14.72 -17.15 -15.07
CA SER A 377 13.44 -17.43 -14.44
C SER A 377 12.30 -17.00 -15.36
N ILE A 378 11.27 -17.85 -15.48
CA ILE A 378 10.04 -17.55 -16.21
C ILE A 378 8.85 -17.82 -15.31
N GLN A 379 7.89 -16.90 -15.25
CA GLN A 379 6.59 -17.10 -14.63
C GLN A 379 5.49 -16.70 -15.60
N THR A 380 4.55 -17.59 -15.87
CA THR A 380 3.37 -17.30 -16.70
C THR A 380 2.12 -17.65 -15.94
N ALA A 381 1.06 -16.86 -16.14
CA ALA A 381 -0.26 -17.13 -15.58
C ALA A 381 -1.35 -16.84 -16.60
N LEU A 382 -2.40 -17.65 -16.56
CA LEU A 382 -3.63 -17.48 -17.32
C LEU A 382 -4.80 -17.67 -16.38
N ARG A 383 -5.86 -16.90 -16.60
CA ARG A 383 -7.06 -16.94 -15.79
C ARG A 383 -8.31 -16.64 -16.61
N HIS A 384 -9.37 -17.38 -16.31
CA HIS A 384 -10.72 -17.15 -16.80
C HIS A 384 -11.63 -16.85 -15.61
N ASP A 385 -12.27 -15.69 -15.62
CA ASP A 385 -13.24 -15.26 -14.63
C ASP A 385 -14.65 -15.26 -15.25
N SER A 386 -15.62 -15.79 -14.49
CA SER A 386 -17.05 -15.68 -14.77
C SER A 386 -17.70 -14.90 -13.63
N ASN A 387 -18.05 -13.65 -13.92
CA ASN A 387 -18.71 -12.73 -13.02
C ASN A 387 -20.22 -12.74 -13.27
N SER A 388 -21.01 -12.84 -12.20
CA SER A 388 -22.47 -12.96 -12.29
C SER A 388 -23.17 -11.72 -12.86
N GLN A 389 -22.50 -10.57 -12.87
CA GLN A 389 -23.05 -9.30 -13.32
C GLN A 389 -22.44 -8.83 -14.66
N PHE A 390 -21.13 -9.04 -14.86
CA PHE A 390 -20.39 -8.50 -16.00
C PHE A 390 -19.94 -9.54 -17.03
N GLY A 391 -20.38 -10.79 -16.90
CA GLY A 391 -20.04 -11.86 -17.84
C GLY A 391 -18.63 -12.41 -17.61
N THR A 392 -17.90 -12.68 -18.69
CA THR A 392 -16.59 -13.34 -18.60
C THR A 392 -15.42 -12.43 -18.96
N ALA A 393 -14.27 -12.69 -18.33
CA ALA A 393 -13.02 -11.98 -18.63
C ALA A 393 -11.84 -12.96 -18.61
N ASN A 394 -10.95 -12.82 -19.60
CA ASN A 394 -9.69 -13.57 -19.64
C ASN A 394 -8.54 -12.62 -19.31
N THR A 395 -7.69 -13.05 -18.39
CA THR A 395 -6.50 -12.31 -18.00
C THR A 395 -5.28 -13.21 -17.98
N GLY A 396 -4.09 -12.62 -18.05
CA GLY A 396 -2.85 -13.37 -17.98
C GLY A 396 -1.64 -12.50 -17.78
N SER A 397 -0.53 -13.13 -17.45
CA SER A 397 0.76 -12.47 -17.29
C SER A 397 1.91 -13.37 -17.73
N VAL A 398 3.00 -12.72 -18.13
CA VAL A 398 4.30 -13.32 -18.38
C VAL A 398 5.33 -12.41 -17.74
N ASP A 399 6.13 -12.98 -16.84
CA ASP A 399 7.22 -12.32 -16.14
C ASP A 399 8.53 -13.11 -16.39
N LEU A 400 9.62 -12.37 -16.62
CA LEU A 400 10.95 -12.90 -16.92
C LEU A 400 11.97 -12.27 -15.96
N SER A 401 12.93 -13.06 -15.49
CA SER A 401 14.11 -12.60 -14.77
C SER A 401 15.34 -13.28 -15.31
N TRP A 402 16.27 -12.53 -15.90
CA TRP A 402 17.52 -13.06 -16.41
C TRP A 402 18.68 -12.59 -15.54
N GLN A 403 19.29 -13.53 -14.81
CA GLN A 403 20.51 -13.29 -14.05
C GLN A 403 21.70 -13.17 -15.02
N LEU A 404 22.17 -11.94 -15.27
CA LEU A 404 23.29 -11.72 -16.19
C LEU A 404 24.63 -12.10 -15.57
N ASN A 405 24.74 -11.97 -14.25
CA ASN A 405 25.85 -12.39 -13.39
C ASN A 405 25.37 -12.38 -11.92
N PRO A 406 26.13 -12.85 -10.92
CA PRO A 406 25.66 -12.94 -9.52
C PRO A 406 25.18 -11.62 -8.89
N SER A 407 25.52 -10.47 -9.46
CA SER A 407 25.21 -9.13 -8.94
C SER A 407 24.15 -8.38 -9.75
N LEU A 408 23.78 -8.84 -10.95
CA LEU A 408 22.90 -8.10 -11.86
C LEU A 408 21.85 -9.02 -12.51
N ALA A 409 20.59 -8.63 -12.41
CA ALA A 409 19.47 -9.26 -13.10
C ALA A 409 18.66 -8.25 -13.93
N LEU A 410 18.27 -8.66 -15.13
CA LEU A 410 17.30 -7.96 -15.97
C LEU A 410 15.92 -8.58 -15.77
N THR A 411 14.91 -7.78 -15.49
CA THR A 411 13.53 -8.25 -15.32
C THR A 411 12.61 -7.62 -16.36
N GLY A 412 11.63 -8.38 -16.82
CA GLY A 412 10.60 -7.89 -17.75
C GLY A 412 9.27 -8.50 -17.41
N GLY A 413 8.19 -7.81 -17.73
CA GLY A 413 6.85 -8.35 -17.50
C GLY A 413 5.80 -7.71 -18.38
N TYR A 414 4.79 -8.50 -18.73
CA TYR A 414 3.57 -8.04 -19.36
C TYR A 414 2.38 -8.73 -18.71
N GLY A 415 1.37 -7.97 -18.32
CA GLY A 415 0.19 -8.50 -17.64
C GLY A 415 -1.08 -7.75 -18.02
N THR A 416 -2.21 -8.46 -17.92
CA THR A 416 -3.55 -7.90 -18.07
C THR A 416 -4.36 -8.09 -16.80
N GLY A 417 -5.28 -7.16 -16.54
CA GLY A 417 -6.21 -7.21 -15.41
C GLY A 417 -7.54 -6.55 -15.76
N PHE A 418 -8.58 -6.81 -14.97
CA PHE A 418 -9.87 -6.12 -15.08
C PHE A 418 -10.46 -5.82 -13.71
N HIS A 419 -11.15 -4.69 -13.58
CA HIS A 419 -11.78 -4.28 -12.34
C HIS A 419 -13.26 -3.95 -12.60
N VAL A 420 -14.13 -4.44 -11.73
CA VAL A 420 -15.57 -4.19 -11.82
C VAL A 420 -15.94 -2.98 -10.95
N PRO A 421 -16.90 -2.15 -11.38
CA PRO A 421 -17.37 -1.02 -10.59
C PRO A 421 -17.85 -1.42 -9.18
N SER A 422 -17.73 -0.52 -8.21
CA SER A 422 -18.28 -0.72 -6.86
C SER A 422 -19.80 -0.60 -6.84
N PHE A 423 -20.44 -1.04 -5.75
CA PHE A 423 -21.88 -0.91 -5.59
C PHE A 423 -22.33 0.56 -5.50
N ASN A 424 -21.52 1.46 -4.92
CA ASN A 424 -21.86 2.89 -4.93
C ASN A 424 -21.82 3.47 -6.35
N TYR A 425 -20.82 3.11 -7.14
CA TYR A 425 -20.72 3.64 -8.49
C TYR A 425 -21.89 3.22 -9.38
N LEU A 426 -22.44 2.03 -9.16
CA LEU A 426 -23.54 1.52 -9.96
C LEU A 426 -24.92 1.92 -9.44
N TYR A 427 -25.09 1.94 -8.11
CA TYR A 427 -26.42 1.86 -7.48
C TYR A 427 -26.62 2.80 -6.29
N TYR A 428 -25.71 3.73 -6.00
CA TYR A 428 -25.97 4.76 -4.98
C TYR A 428 -27.18 5.62 -5.38
N PRO A 429 -28.14 5.90 -4.48
CA PRO A 429 -29.38 6.57 -4.82
C PRO A 429 -29.17 8.07 -5.10
N GLY A 430 -30.24 8.76 -5.51
CA GLY A 430 -30.25 10.22 -5.61
C GLY A 430 -29.56 10.78 -6.85
N GLY A 431 -29.28 9.94 -7.85
CA GLY A 431 -28.67 10.35 -9.11
C GLY A 431 -27.14 10.51 -9.06
N TYR A 432 -26.49 9.97 -8.03
CA TYR A 432 -25.02 10.01 -7.86
C TYR A 432 -24.31 8.74 -8.35
N ALA A 433 -25.02 7.87 -9.08
CA ALA A 433 -24.52 6.60 -9.59
C ALA A 433 -24.85 6.45 -11.08
N ASN A 434 -24.18 5.49 -11.71
CA ASN A 434 -24.34 5.17 -13.12
C ASN A 434 -24.37 3.63 -13.30
N PRO A 435 -25.57 3.03 -13.50
CA PRO A 435 -25.69 1.59 -13.67
C PRO A 435 -25.13 1.07 -15.00
N ASP A 436 -24.85 1.95 -15.97
CA ASP A 436 -24.33 1.61 -17.30
C ASP A 436 -22.79 1.51 -17.35
N LEU A 437 -22.12 1.64 -16.21
CA LEU A 437 -20.66 1.54 -16.13
C LEU A 437 -20.16 0.18 -16.60
N LYS A 438 -19.12 0.22 -17.42
CA LYS A 438 -18.38 -0.96 -17.86
C LYS A 438 -17.23 -1.29 -16.92
N PRO A 439 -16.81 -2.57 -16.84
CA PRO A 439 -15.55 -2.94 -16.19
C PRO A 439 -14.36 -2.26 -16.85
N GLU A 440 -13.38 -1.89 -16.03
CA GLU A 440 -12.10 -1.34 -16.46
C GLU A 440 -11.19 -2.49 -16.88
N HIS A 441 -10.36 -2.29 -17.91
CA HIS A 441 -9.35 -3.28 -18.29
C HIS A 441 -7.99 -2.63 -18.52
N ALA A 442 -6.94 -3.25 -17.98
CA ALA A 442 -5.58 -2.73 -18.08
C ALA A 442 -4.63 -3.72 -18.74
N HIS A 443 -3.66 -3.13 -19.46
CA HIS A 443 -2.48 -3.78 -19.97
C HIS A 443 -1.26 -3.06 -19.42
N THR A 444 -0.38 -3.78 -18.73
CA THR A 444 0.83 -3.22 -18.13
C THR A 444 2.05 -3.93 -18.67
N ALA A 445 2.99 -3.16 -19.21
CA ALA A 445 4.33 -3.62 -19.59
C ALA A 445 5.36 -2.99 -18.65
N ARG A 446 6.37 -3.77 -18.24
CA ARG A 446 7.46 -3.31 -17.37
C ARG A 446 8.81 -3.88 -17.81
N LEU A 447 9.85 -3.12 -17.52
CA LEU A 447 11.25 -3.51 -17.69
C LEU A 447 12.04 -2.98 -16.50
N GLY A 448 12.87 -3.80 -15.88
CA GLY A 448 13.63 -3.40 -14.72
C GLY A 448 15.02 -4.02 -14.62
N PHE A 449 15.86 -3.39 -13.81
CA PHE A 449 17.23 -3.79 -13.54
C PHE A 449 17.40 -3.90 -12.03
N ASN A 450 17.85 -5.06 -11.57
CA ASN A 450 18.13 -5.31 -10.16
C ASN A 450 19.63 -5.55 -10.00
N TRP A 451 20.26 -4.77 -9.14
CA TRP A 451 21.67 -4.88 -8.82
C TRP A 451 21.88 -5.06 -7.33
N GLN A 452 22.84 -5.89 -6.96
CA GLN A 452 23.26 -6.09 -5.58
C GLN A 452 24.76 -6.39 -5.50
N ASN A 453 25.38 -6.09 -4.36
CA ASN A 453 26.78 -6.42 -4.12
C ASN A 453 27.01 -7.07 -2.75
N ASN A 454 28.24 -7.52 -2.53
CA ASN A 454 28.62 -8.27 -1.32
C ASN A 454 28.86 -7.38 -0.09
N ILE A 455 28.72 -6.06 -0.22
CA ILE A 455 28.90 -5.09 0.88
C ILE A 455 27.59 -4.41 1.28
N GLY A 456 26.46 -5.05 0.95
CA GLY A 456 25.13 -4.70 1.44
C GLY A 456 24.36 -3.69 0.60
N TRP A 457 24.86 -3.26 -0.57
CA TRP A 457 24.10 -2.38 -1.46
C TRP A 457 23.14 -3.19 -2.33
N THR A 458 21.93 -2.64 -2.51
CA THR A 458 20.92 -3.11 -3.45
C THR A 458 20.35 -1.92 -4.23
N SER A 459 20.06 -2.10 -5.51
CA SER A 459 19.41 -1.09 -6.33
C SER A 459 18.43 -1.74 -7.28
N SER A 460 17.22 -1.22 -7.38
CA SER A 460 16.21 -1.64 -8.35
C SER A 460 15.73 -0.42 -9.13
N LEU A 461 15.75 -0.50 -10.46
CA LEU A 461 15.16 0.50 -11.36
C LEU A 461 14.11 -0.20 -12.21
N THR A 462 12.87 0.28 -12.20
CA THR A 462 11.79 -0.28 -13.02
C THR A 462 11.11 0.83 -13.80
N ALA A 463 11.00 0.67 -15.13
CA ALA A 463 10.15 1.49 -15.98
C ALA A 463 8.87 0.71 -16.31
N PHE A 464 7.73 1.38 -16.31
CA PHE A 464 6.43 0.77 -16.57
C PHE A 464 5.55 1.64 -17.45
N ARG A 465 4.64 0.98 -18.18
CA ARG A 465 3.57 1.60 -18.93
C ARG A 465 2.29 0.82 -18.75
N THR A 466 1.24 1.49 -18.29
CA THR A 466 -0.11 0.94 -18.15
C THR A 466 -1.05 1.68 -19.08
N ARG A 467 -1.86 0.94 -19.82
CA ARG A 467 -2.99 1.47 -20.59
C ARG A 467 -4.27 0.87 -20.02
N THR A 468 -5.19 1.72 -19.61
CA THR A 468 -6.49 1.31 -19.09
C THR A 468 -7.57 1.76 -20.06
N ARG A 469 -8.46 0.85 -20.44
CA ARG A 469 -9.70 1.18 -21.16
C ARG A 469 -10.87 1.19 -20.19
N ASP A 470 -11.86 2.00 -20.52
CA ASP A 470 -13.08 2.17 -19.72
C ASP A 470 -12.80 2.60 -18.27
N LEU A 471 -11.75 3.40 -18.02
CA LEU A 471 -11.35 3.85 -16.67
C LEU A 471 -12.52 4.60 -16.01
N ILE A 472 -12.93 4.21 -14.81
CA ILE A 472 -14.00 4.87 -14.07
C ILE A 472 -13.44 6.13 -13.39
N ALA A 473 -14.03 7.27 -13.71
CA ALA A 473 -13.70 8.55 -13.13
C ALA A 473 -14.94 9.29 -12.64
N SER A 474 -14.74 10.27 -11.77
CA SER A 474 -15.76 11.21 -11.31
C SER A 474 -15.10 12.58 -11.13
N SER A 475 -15.85 13.65 -11.36
CA SER A 475 -15.33 15.02 -11.22
C SER A 475 -16.44 15.99 -10.85
N ALA A 476 -16.07 17.20 -10.41
CA ALA A 476 -17.04 18.27 -10.19
C ALA A 476 -17.79 18.65 -11.50
N SER A 477 -17.20 18.46 -12.68
CA SER A 477 -17.91 18.74 -13.94
C SER A 477 -19.04 17.74 -14.22
N THR A 478 -19.02 16.55 -13.63
CA THR A 478 -20.09 15.55 -13.73
C THR A 478 -20.95 15.46 -12.47
N ASN A 479 -20.87 16.45 -11.57
CA ASN A 479 -21.52 16.40 -10.26
C ASN A 479 -21.16 15.12 -9.47
N PHE A 480 -19.91 14.67 -9.65
CA PHE A 480 -19.37 13.42 -9.11
C PHE A 480 -20.11 12.13 -9.51
N VAL A 481 -21.01 12.19 -10.49
CA VAL A 481 -21.59 10.99 -11.10
C VAL A 481 -20.48 10.26 -11.86
N PRO A 482 -20.26 8.95 -11.59
CA PRO A 482 -19.18 8.21 -12.21
C PRO A 482 -19.44 7.92 -13.68
N TYR A 483 -18.38 7.93 -14.49
CA TYR A 483 -18.43 7.62 -15.92
C TYR A 483 -17.15 6.90 -16.37
N ASN A 484 -17.23 6.16 -17.47
CA ASN A 484 -16.05 5.54 -18.09
C ASN A 484 -15.34 6.55 -19.00
N ILE A 485 -14.05 6.78 -18.78
CA ILE A 485 -13.10 7.39 -19.72
C ILE A 485 -12.63 6.30 -20.68
N ASN A 486 -12.69 6.55 -21.98
CA ASN A 486 -12.38 5.55 -23.00
C ASN A 486 -10.96 4.97 -22.86
N GLN A 487 -9.95 5.84 -22.67
CA GLN A 487 -8.57 5.40 -22.50
C GLN A 487 -7.76 6.31 -21.58
N ALA A 488 -7.17 5.72 -20.54
CA ALA A 488 -6.17 6.35 -19.68
C ALA A 488 -4.80 5.68 -19.87
N GLN A 489 -3.73 6.44 -19.64
CA GLN A 489 -2.37 5.92 -19.71
C GLN A 489 -1.53 6.42 -18.54
N SER A 490 -0.82 5.50 -17.90
CA SER A 490 0.24 5.78 -16.95
C SER A 490 1.59 5.36 -17.54
N LEU A 491 2.57 6.25 -17.52
CA LEU A 491 3.96 5.99 -17.87
C LEU A 491 4.84 6.44 -16.70
N GLY A 492 5.75 5.60 -16.24
CA GLY A 492 6.59 5.96 -15.11
C GLY A 492 7.88 5.17 -15.01
N ALA A 493 8.71 5.60 -14.08
CA ALA A 493 9.91 4.93 -13.65
C ALA A 493 10.05 5.05 -12.12
N GLU A 494 10.47 3.98 -11.48
CA GLU A 494 10.74 3.94 -10.04
C GLU A 494 12.15 3.44 -9.78
N TRP A 495 12.80 4.04 -8.79
CA TRP A 495 14.11 3.66 -8.31
C TRP A 495 14.05 3.36 -6.82
N GLN A 496 14.72 2.29 -6.41
CA GLN A 496 14.92 1.90 -5.03
C GLN A 496 16.41 1.67 -4.80
N LEU A 497 16.95 2.20 -3.72
CA LEU A 497 18.33 2.02 -3.29
C LEU A 497 18.36 1.63 -1.82
N GLY A 498 18.93 0.47 -1.54
CA GLY A 498 19.16 -0.03 -0.20
C GLY A 498 20.65 -0.12 0.11
N TRP A 499 21.01 0.14 1.35
CA TRP A 499 22.31 -0.22 1.90
C TRP A 499 22.20 -0.55 3.37
N HIS A 500 22.83 -1.62 3.81
CA HIS A 500 22.92 -1.91 5.22
C HIS A 500 24.27 -2.53 5.61
N ASN A 501 24.67 -2.26 6.85
CA ASN A 501 25.74 -2.98 7.53
C ASN A 501 25.35 -3.20 8.99
N ALA A 502 26.32 -3.50 9.87
CA ALA A 502 26.03 -3.76 11.28
C ALA A 502 25.40 -2.55 12.02
N ASP A 503 25.73 -1.33 11.59
CA ASP A 503 25.39 -0.10 12.29
C ASP A 503 24.44 0.79 11.50
N TRP A 504 24.45 0.73 10.18
CA TRP A 504 23.70 1.62 9.30
C TRP A 504 22.67 0.86 8.49
N ALA A 505 21.53 1.51 8.27
CA ALA A 505 20.55 1.13 7.27
C ALA A 505 20.09 2.38 6.51
N LEU A 506 20.21 2.35 5.19
CA LEU A 506 19.74 3.34 4.25
C LEU A 506 18.71 2.67 3.34
N ASN A 507 17.50 3.21 3.29
CA ASN A 507 16.48 2.84 2.30
C ASN A 507 16.05 4.11 1.58
N SER A 508 16.10 4.13 0.26
CA SER A 508 15.69 5.27 -0.56
C SER A 508 14.79 4.81 -1.69
N SER A 509 13.78 5.61 -2.01
CA SER A 509 12.94 5.42 -3.18
C SER A 509 12.61 6.74 -3.86
N ALA A 510 12.52 6.70 -5.19
CA ALA A 510 12.04 7.80 -6.01
C ALA A 510 11.11 7.26 -7.08
N THR A 511 10.09 8.03 -7.46
CA THR A 511 9.16 7.68 -8.53
C THR A 511 8.91 8.89 -9.40
N TRP A 512 9.01 8.70 -10.71
CA TRP A 512 8.49 9.60 -11.71
C TRP A 512 7.30 8.97 -12.40
N ILE A 513 6.22 9.71 -12.56
CA ILE A 513 5.00 9.22 -13.21
C ILE A 513 4.26 10.32 -13.97
N SER A 514 3.68 9.92 -15.09
CA SER A 514 2.74 10.72 -15.87
C SER A 514 1.51 9.89 -16.16
N ALA A 515 0.43 10.16 -15.43
CA ALA A 515 -0.88 9.55 -15.63
C ALA A 515 -1.83 10.55 -16.29
N VAL A 516 -2.36 10.22 -17.46
CA VAL A 516 -3.21 11.11 -18.26
C VAL A 516 -4.41 10.37 -18.87
N ASP A 517 -5.51 11.08 -19.03
CA ASP A 517 -6.57 10.73 -19.97
C ASP A 517 -6.04 10.97 -21.41
N ARG A 518 -6.19 9.97 -22.28
CA ARG A 518 -5.68 10.01 -23.65
C ARG A 518 -6.59 10.76 -24.62
N GLU A 519 -7.85 10.96 -24.29
CA GLU A 519 -8.78 11.74 -25.12
C GLU A 519 -8.63 13.24 -24.83
N THR A 520 -8.63 13.62 -23.56
CA THR A 520 -8.57 15.04 -23.15
C THR A 520 -7.14 15.55 -22.98
N GLY A 521 -6.16 14.66 -22.76
CA GLY A 521 -4.78 15.02 -22.42
C GLY A 521 -4.61 15.51 -20.98
N LEU A 522 -5.68 15.54 -20.18
CA LEU A 522 -5.65 16.01 -18.80
C LEU A 522 -4.96 14.99 -17.89
N SER A 523 -4.29 15.49 -16.85
CA SER A 523 -3.66 14.63 -15.85
C SER A 523 -4.70 13.99 -14.94
N ILE A 524 -4.46 12.74 -14.55
CA ILE A 524 -5.29 12.08 -13.53
C ILE A 524 -5.15 12.84 -12.19
N PRO A 525 -6.25 13.18 -11.50
CA PRO A 525 -6.21 13.97 -10.28
C PRO A 525 -5.35 13.37 -9.16
N ARG A 526 -4.77 14.25 -8.35
CA ARG A 526 -3.99 13.94 -7.13
C ARG A 526 -2.80 12.99 -7.35
N GLN A 527 -2.29 12.91 -8.58
CA GLN A 527 -1.08 12.16 -8.91
C GLN A 527 0.14 13.10 -8.99
N PRO A 528 1.12 13.00 -8.07
CA PRO A 528 2.34 13.78 -8.16
C PRO A 528 3.23 13.27 -9.28
N LYS A 529 3.86 14.17 -10.05
CA LYS A 529 4.82 13.78 -11.09
C LYS A 529 6.09 13.15 -10.52
N TRP A 530 6.55 13.65 -9.37
CA TRP A 530 7.64 13.07 -8.61
C TRP A 530 7.25 12.87 -7.15
N SER A 531 7.61 11.73 -6.59
CA SER A 531 7.55 11.44 -5.17
C SER A 531 8.80 10.67 -4.73
N GLY A 532 9.13 10.72 -3.44
CA GLY A 532 10.26 9.98 -2.92
C GLY A 532 10.37 9.97 -1.40
N ARG A 533 11.19 9.04 -0.92
CA ARG A 533 11.44 8.78 0.49
C ARG A 533 12.90 8.37 0.69
N ILE A 534 13.51 8.84 1.77
CA ILE A 534 14.84 8.43 2.22
C ILE A 534 14.77 8.17 3.72
N ASP A 535 15.08 6.96 4.13
CA ASP A 535 15.24 6.55 5.52
C ASP A 535 16.72 6.28 5.78
N VAL A 536 17.29 6.95 6.78
CA VAL A 536 18.66 6.71 7.25
C VAL A 536 18.61 6.42 8.73
N ASP A 537 19.04 5.23 9.13
CA ASP A 537 19.05 4.79 10.51
C ASP A 537 20.46 4.35 10.90
N ARG A 538 20.87 4.73 12.12
CA ARG A 538 22.17 4.38 12.69
C ARG A 538 21.98 3.80 14.09
N LYS A 539 22.63 2.67 14.36
CA LYS A 539 22.80 2.07 15.67
C LYS A 539 24.20 2.42 16.20
N PHE A 540 24.30 2.77 17.48
CA PHE A 540 25.57 2.98 18.17
C PHE A 540 25.43 2.57 19.64
N GLY A 541 25.95 1.38 19.96
CA GLY A 541 25.77 0.76 21.27
C GLY A 541 24.28 0.50 21.57
N ALA A 542 23.82 1.02 22.71
CA ALA A 542 22.42 0.94 23.15
C ALA A 542 21.49 1.93 22.43
N TRP A 543 22.02 2.87 21.66
CA TRP A 543 21.24 3.90 20.99
C TRP A 543 20.97 3.56 19.53
N ARG A 544 19.82 4.02 19.05
CA ARG A 544 19.48 4.06 17.63
C ARG A 544 18.89 5.42 17.30
N THR A 545 19.30 6.00 16.18
CA THR A 545 18.74 7.25 15.65
C THR A 545 18.32 7.04 14.22
N GLY A 546 17.21 7.64 13.81
CA GLY A 546 16.68 7.56 12.46
C GLY A 546 16.24 8.91 11.94
N LEU A 547 16.45 9.16 10.65
CA LEU A 547 15.89 10.27 9.90
C LEU A 547 15.07 9.72 8.73
N THR A 548 13.84 10.17 8.56
CA THR A 548 13.08 9.96 7.33
C THR A 548 12.84 11.30 6.67
N LEU A 549 13.23 11.43 5.40
CA LEU A 549 12.79 12.51 4.52
C LEU A 549 11.75 11.92 3.55
N ARG A 550 10.64 12.61 3.34
CA ARG A 550 9.67 12.24 2.30
C ARG A 550 9.03 13.46 1.70
N GLY A 551 8.59 13.34 0.46
CA GLY A 551 7.95 14.46 -0.22
C GLY A 551 7.50 14.13 -1.63
N GLN A 552 6.75 15.08 -2.18
CA GLN A 552 6.21 14.98 -3.52
C GLN A 552 6.06 16.36 -4.16
N THR A 553 6.05 16.36 -5.49
CA THR A 553 5.72 17.56 -6.28
C THR A 553 4.24 17.90 -6.17
N ALA A 554 3.90 19.11 -6.61
CA ALA A 554 2.52 19.57 -6.67
C ALA A 554 1.61 18.62 -7.47
N THR A 555 0.37 18.50 -7.03
CA THR A 555 -0.69 17.73 -7.70
C THR A 555 -1.83 18.67 -8.12
N ARG A 556 -2.73 18.18 -8.97
CA ARG A 556 -3.92 18.92 -9.38
C ARG A 556 -5.17 18.10 -9.16
N GLU A 557 -6.29 18.77 -8.96
CA GLU A 557 -7.60 18.15 -8.85
C GLU A 557 -8.70 19.14 -9.22
N SER A 558 -9.94 18.66 -9.35
CA SER A 558 -11.10 19.49 -9.59
C SER A 558 -11.97 19.55 -8.34
N VAL A 559 -12.28 20.77 -7.92
CA VAL A 559 -13.17 21.08 -6.78
C VAL A 559 -14.26 22.04 -7.23
N TYR A 560 -15.26 22.28 -6.40
CA TYR A 560 -16.24 23.34 -6.61
C TYR A 560 -15.78 24.62 -5.93
N PHE A 561 -15.75 25.74 -6.64
CA PHE A 561 -15.61 27.08 -6.08
C PHE A 561 -16.98 27.76 -6.17
N GLY A 562 -17.68 27.88 -5.04
CA GLY A 562 -19.14 28.03 -5.07
C GLY A 562 -19.78 26.88 -5.86
N PHE A 563 -20.49 27.18 -6.94
CA PHE A 563 -21.11 26.18 -7.83
C PHE A 563 -20.28 25.88 -9.10
N VAL A 564 -19.08 26.45 -9.22
CA VAL A 564 -18.28 26.39 -10.45
C VAL A 564 -17.19 25.32 -10.32
N PRO A 565 -17.17 24.28 -11.16
CA PRO A 565 -16.06 23.35 -11.23
C PRO A 565 -14.77 24.09 -11.59
N THR A 566 -13.75 23.97 -10.74
CA THR A 566 -12.48 24.69 -10.87
C THR A 566 -11.34 23.71 -10.67
N GLU A 567 -10.32 23.78 -11.52
CA GLU A 567 -9.07 23.04 -11.35
C GLU A 567 -8.17 23.78 -10.35
N VAL A 568 -7.78 23.08 -9.29
CA VAL A 568 -6.90 23.60 -8.24
C VAL A 568 -5.62 22.81 -8.17
N GLN A 569 -4.60 23.42 -7.57
CA GLN A 569 -3.27 22.83 -7.41
C GLN A 569 -2.92 22.71 -5.92
N ASN A 570 -2.61 21.51 -5.47
CA ASN A 570 -1.97 21.29 -4.17
C ASN A 570 -0.48 21.53 -4.30
N ALA A 571 0.09 22.36 -3.43
CA ALA A 571 1.52 22.62 -3.43
C ALA A 571 2.32 21.35 -3.10
N GLY A 572 3.51 21.22 -3.70
CA GLY A 572 4.46 20.17 -3.33
C GLY A 572 4.99 20.39 -1.91
N PHE A 573 5.47 19.31 -1.28
CA PHE A 573 5.97 19.36 0.09
C PHE A 573 7.13 18.40 0.31
N VAL A 574 7.88 18.68 1.38
CA VAL A 574 8.87 17.79 1.97
C VAL A 574 8.69 17.85 3.48
N THR A 575 8.64 16.69 4.13
CA THR A 575 8.65 16.54 5.59
C THR A 575 9.88 15.76 6.02
N ALA A 576 10.26 15.94 7.27
CA ALA A 576 11.37 15.25 7.91
C ALA A 576 10.92 14.70 9.26
N ASP A 577 11.19 13.44 9.55
CA ASP A 577 10.91 12.83 10.86
C ASP A 577 12.20 12.37 11.50
N LEU A 578 12.37 12.70 12.78
CA LEU A 578 13.50 12.27 13.59
C LEU A 578 13.03 11.21 14.59
N ARG A 579 13.81 10.14 14.73
CA ARG A 579 13.55 9.04 15.65
C ARG A 579 14.77 8.79 16.53
N VAL A 580 14.54 8.51 17.79
CA VAL A 580 15.55 8.07 18.74
C VAL A 580 15.01 6.87 19.51
N ALA A 581 15.85 5.87 19.75
CA ALA A 581 15.56 4.77 20.64
C ALA A 581 16.77 4.46 21.52
N TYR A 582 16.52 4.12 22.78
CA TYR A 582 17.52 3.70 23.76
C TYR A 582 17.13 2.33 24.33
N ALA A 583 17.96 1.32 24.08
CA ALA A 583 17.85 0.00 24.69
C ALA A 583 18.35 0.07 26.14
N TRP A 584 17.43 0.32 27.07
CA TRP A 584 17.73 0.37 28.50
C TRP A 584 18.14 -1.02 29.01
N THR A 585 17.50 -2.07 28.49
CA THR A 585 17.90 -3.46 28.66
C THR A 585 17.77 -4.19 27.31
N GLN A 586 18.02 -5.50 27.28
CA GLN A 586 17.78 -6.31 26.08
C GLN A 586 16.29 -6.47 25.71
N TYR A 587 15.37 -6.10 26.61
CA TYR A 587 13.92 -6.21 26.40
C TYR A 587 13.20 -4.86 26.46
N TRP A 588 13.75 -3.89 27.19
CA TRP A 588 13.13 -2.59 27.42
C TRP A 588 13.77 -1.52 26.56
N HIS A 589 12.93 -0.85 25.78
CA HIS A 589 13.31 0.24 24.89
C HIS A 589 12.53 1.51 25.24
N LEU A 590 13.24 2.64 25.33
CA LEU A 590 12.66 3.97 25.38
C LEU A 590 12.79 4.59 23.98
N GLU A 591 11.67 4.99 23.39
CA GLU A 591 11.62 5.55 22.05
C GLU A 591 11.03 6.97 22.09
N ALA A 592 11.51 7.82 21.20
CA ALA A 592 10.95 9.13 20.95
C ALA A 592 10.96 9.41 19.43
N SER A 593 9.82 9.84 18.90
CA SER A 593 9.70 10.32 17.52
C SER A 593 9.24 11.77 17.49
N LEU A 594 9.81 12.53 16.57
CA LEU A 594 9.45 13.89 16.24
C LEU A 594 9.12 13.92 14.75
N ASN A 595 7.84 13.85 14.43
CA ASN A 595 7.35 13.82 13.06
C ASN A 595 7.11 15.23 12.54
N ASN A 596 7.35 15.44 11.25
CA ASN A 596 7.28 16.75 10.60
C ASN A 596 8.11 17.80 11.37
N LEU A 597 9.40 17.51 11.57
CA LEU A 597 10.41 18.35 12.23
C LEU A 597 10.41 19.79 11.69
N LEU A 598 10.09 19.97 10.40
CA LEU A 598 10.04 21.29 9.75
C LEU A 598 8.75 22.07 10.03
N ASP A 599 7.76 21.44 10.69
CA ASP A 599 6.40 21.96 10.87
C ASP A 599 5.76 22.43 9.56
N LYS A 600 5.99 21.65 8.49
CA LYS A 600 5.48 21.97 7.17
C LYS A 600 3.97 21.81 7.18
N GLN A 601 3.24 22.88 6.85
CA GLN A 601 1.83 22.81 6.51
C GLN A 601 1.69 22.34 5.05
N TYR A 602 0.98 21.23 4.83
CA TYR A 602 0.79 20.61 3.53
C TYR A 602 -0.55 19.88 3.45
N GLN A 603 -0.93 19.53 2.21
CA GLN A 603 -2.19 18.87 1.89
C GLN A 603 -1.94 17.81 0.81
N THR A 604 -2.62 16.67 0.90
CA THR A 604 -2.62 15.64 -0.16
C THR A 604 -3.91 15.63 -0.97
N ALA A 605 -4.97 16.20 -0.41
CA ALA A 605 -6.22 16.57 -1.07
C ALA A 605 -6.51 18.03 -0.68
N TYR A 606 -6.99 18.82 -1.63
CA TYR A 606 -7.23 20.25 -1.43
C TYR A 606 -8.16 20.50 -0.25
N ASP A 607 -7.83 21.50 0.58
CA ASP A 607 -8.51 21.85 1.84
C ASP A 607 -8.41 20.83 2.98
N TYR A 608 -7.82 19.65 2.75
CA TYR A 608 -7.60 18.66 3.81
C TYR A 608 -6.20 18.78 4.41
N ASN A 609 -6.16 19.28 5.64
CA ASN A 609 -4.94 19.52 6.40
C ASN A 609 -4.26 18.20 6.77
N GLN A 610 -2.93 18.25 6.86
CA GLN A 610 -2.11 17.17 7.38
C GLN A 610 -1.54 17.58 8.73
N ALA A 611 -1.11 16.60 9.54
CA ALA A 611 -0.55 16.89 10.84
C ALA A 611 0.69 17.80 10.72
N GLY A 612 0.72 18.86 11.52
CA GLY A 612 1.92 19.65 11.76
C GLY A 612 2.97 18.84 12.54
N ARG A 613 3.86 19.54 13.23
CA ARG A 613 4.87 18.90 14.08
C ARG A 613 4.23 18.11 15.22
N THR A 614 4.61 16.85 15.37
CA THR A 614 4.13 16.00 16.48
C THR A 614 5.28 15.25 17.15
N VAL A 615 5.15 15.04 18.46
CA VAL A 615 6.08 14.24 19.27
C VAL A 615 5.34 13.07 19.89
N LEU A 616 5.97 11.89 19.91
CA LEU A 616 5.50 10.71 20.61
C LEU A 616 6.64 10.11 21.43
N PHE A 617 6.34 9.71 22.67
CA PHE A 617 7.24 8.94 23.51
C PHE A 617 6.66 7.56 23.74
N THR A 618 7.46 6.52 23.59
CA THR A 618 7.03 5.13 23.73
C THR A 618 7.94 4.38 24.69
N LEU A 619 7.35 3.63 25.61
CA LEU A 619 8.02 2.58 26.37
C LEU A 619 7.62 1.24 25.75
N ARG A 620 8.60 0.46 25.32
CA ARG A 620 8.39 -0.84 24.68
C ARG A 620 9.10 -1.94 25.46
N TYR A 621 8.41 -3.07 25.59
CA TYR A 621 8.94 -4.34 26.08
C TYR A 621 8.82 -5.40 24.98
N GLY A 622 9.87 -6.16 24.74
CA GLY A 622 9.88 -7.26 23.78
C GLY A 622 11.26 -7.45 23.15
N LEU A 623 11.46 -8.60 22.51
CA LEU A 623 12.67 -8.93 21.74
C LEU A 623 12.59 -8.45 20.29
#